data_AF-A0A7V6DCN5-F1
#
_entry.id   AF-A0A7V6DCN5-F1
#
_cell.length_a   1.000
_cell.length_b   1.000
_cell.length_c   1.000
_cell.angle_alpha   90.00
_cell.angle_beta   90.00
_cell.angle_gamma   90.00
#
_symmetry.space_group_name_H-M   'P 1'
#
loop_
_entity.id
_entity.type
_entity.pdbx_description
1 polymer ?
#
loop_
_entity_poly.entity_id
_entity_poly.type
_entity_poly.pdbx_seq_one_letter_code
_entity_poly.pdbx_strand_id
1 'polypeptide(L)'
;MVDQVGSSGGEQEHPSPAPLEYQEFYVAPDGRQWLIEVEVQWSPCFCSQIRLMKLPERMPVPLPANLPYLEVVPRNLREAALDGNYDLPAITRYCLQRCLVTIREYVERFGDTL
;
A
#
# COMPACT_ATOMS: atom_id res chain seq x y z
N MET A 1 -21.10 -49.55 19.85
CA MET A 1 -19.95 -48.84 20.44
C MET A 1 -20.15 -47.37 20.17
N VAL A 2 -20.40 -46.60 21.22
CA VAL A 2 -20.43 -45.13 21.19
C VAL A 2 -19.00 -44.61 21.23
N ASP A 3 -18.78 -43.41 20.68
CA ASP A 3 -17.64 -42.46 20.80
C ASP A 3 -17.24 -41.90 19.42
N GLN A 4 -17.02 -40.61 19.19
CA GLN A 4 -17.04 -39.42 20.06
C GLN A 4 -17.09 -38.21 19.09
N VAL A 5 -17.92 -37.22 19.40
CA VAL A 5 -17.91 -35.90 18.76
C VAL A 5 -16.56 -35.25 19.03
N GLY A 6 -15.76 -35.05 17.97
CA GLY A 6 -14.63 -34.15 17.95
C GLY A 6 -15.02 -32.87 17.24
N SER A 7 -15.73 -31.98 17.95
CA SER A 7 -15.88 -30.59 17.53
C SER A 7 -14.54 -29.87 17.73
N SER A 8 -13.64 -30.04 16.77
CA SER A 8 -12.49 -29.15 16.63
C SER A 8 -12.99 -27.88 15.97
N GLY A 9 -13.29 -26.87 16.79
CA GLY A 9 -13.38 -25.48 16.34
C GLY A 9 -12.02 -25.08 15.80
N GLY A 10 -11.80 -25.32 14.51
CA GLY A 10 -10.73 -24.66 13.79
C GLY A 10 -11.12 -23.19 13.69
N GLU A 11 -10.50 -22.35 14.50
CA GLU A 11 -10.28 -20.96 14.10
C GLU A 11 -9.65 -21.04 12.72
N GLN A 12 -10.48 -20.76 11.71
CA GLN A 12 -10.06 -20.66 10.34
C GLN A 12 -9.12 -19.44 10.33
N GLU A 13 -7.83 -19.65 10.54
CA GLU A 13 -6.80 -18.64 10.34
C GLU A 13 -6.93 -18.21 8.88
N HIS A 14 -7.69 -17.15 8.64
CA HIS A 14 -7.83 -16.55 7.32
C HIS A 14 -6.40 -16.24 6.87
N PRO A 15 -5.91 -16.83 5.76
CA PRO A 15 -4.56 -16.57 5.30
C PRO A 15 -4.48 -15.07 5.01
N SER A 16 -3.62 -14.40 5.78
CA SER A 16 -3.24 -13.01 5.57
C SER A 16 -2.91 -12.82 4.08
N PRO A 17 -3.56 -11.90 3.36
CA PRO A 17 -3.20 -11.63 1.99
C PRO A 17 -1.74 -11.19 1.92
N ALA A 18 -1.01 -11.70 0.92
CA ALA A 18 0.39 -11.37 0.74
C ALA A 18 0.60 -9.86 0.61
N PRO A 19 1.74 -9.32 1.10
CA PRO A 19 2.08 -7.92 0.89
C PRO A 19 2.06 -7.58 -0.61
N LEU A 20 1.51 -6.41 -0.94
CA LEU A 20 1.62 -5.83 -2.27
C LEU A 20 2.84 -4.91 -2.29
N GLU A 21 3.85 -5.29 -3.06
CA GLU A 21 5.00 -4.45 -3.36
C GLU A 21 4.82 -3.86 -4.76
N TYR A 22 5.03 -2.54 -4.87
CA TYR A 22 4.97 -1.81 -6.11
C TYR A 22 6.17 -0.89 -6.23
N GLN A 23 6.80 -0.90 -7.41
CA GLN A 23 7.93 -0.04 -7.74
C GLN A 23 7.69 0.60 -9.11
N GLU A 24 7.92 1.91 -9.19
CA GLU A 24 7.80 2.69 -10.42
C GLU A 24 9.01 3.59 -10.62
N PHE A 25 9.56 3.53 -11.83
CA PHE A 25 10.49 4.52 -12.35
C PHE A 25 9.70 5.63 -13.05
N TYR A 26 9.75 6.83 -12.49
CA TYR A 26 9.05 8.00 -13.00
C TYR A 26 10.04 9.03 -13.55
N VAL A 27 9.78 9.55 -14.74
CA VAL A 27 10.54 10.66 -15.33
C VAL A 27 9.62 11.87 -15.38
N ALA A 28 9.96 12.91 -14.62
CA ALA A 28 9.21 14.15 -14.57
C ALA A 28 9.34 14.93 -15.89
N PRO A 29 8.42 15.85 -16.22
CA PRO A 29 8.47 16.65 -17.45
C PRO A 29 9.75 17.49 -17.61
N ASP A 30 10.40 17.82 -16.49
CA ASP A 30 11.68 18.53 -16.44
C ASP A 30 12.91 17.62 -16.68
N GLY A 31 12.71 16.31 -16.87
CA GLY A 31 13.76 15.32 -17.12
C GLY A 31 14.35 14.66 -15.88
N ARG A 32 13.95 15.06 -14.67
CA ARG A 32 14.37 14.39 -13.42
C ARG A 32 13.79 12.99 -13.32
N GLN A 33 14.57 12.12 -12.73
CA GLN A 33 14.21 10.71 -12.56
C GLN A 33 13.95 10.42 -11.08
N TRP A 34 12.90 9.66 -10.84
CA TRP A 34 12.42 9.32 -9.52
C TRP A 34 12.11 7.83 -9.47
N LEU A 35 12.38 7.23 -8.31
CA LEU A 35 11.97 5.87 -7.99
C LEU A 35 10.95 5.95 -6.86
N ILE A 36 9.74 5.47 -7.12
CA ILE A 36 8.64 5.43 -6.17
C ILE A 36 8.45 3.97 -5.77
N GLU A 37 8.53 3.69 -4.48
CA GLU A 37 8.28 2.37 -3.91
C GLU A 37 7.11 2.44 -2.94
N VAL A 38 6.19 1.50 -3.07
CA VAL A 38 5.01 1.39 -2.20
C VAL A 38 4.89 -0.06 -1.75
N GLU A 39 4.83 -0.25 -0.45
CA GLU A 39 4.56 -1.53 0.18
C GLU A 39 3.24 -1.44 0.94
N VAL A 40 2.37 -2.42 0.76
CA VAL A 40 1.08 -2.49 1.46
C VAL A 40 0.89 -3.87 2.07
N GLN A 41 0.62 -3.89 3.38
CA GLN A 41 0.33 -5.11 4.13
C GLN A 41 -1.07 -5.04 4.73
N TRP A 42 -1.82 -6.13 4.57
CA TRP A 42 -3.22 -6.26 4.97
C TRP A 42 -3.41 -7.39 6.00
N SER A 43 -2.62 -7.44 7.08
CA SER A 43 -2.87 -8.34 8.22
C SER A 43 -1.83 -8.16 9.32
N PRO A 44 -2.21 -8.24 10.62
CA PRO A 44 -3.54 -8.01 11.19
C PRO A 44 -3.89 -6.51 11.24
N CYS A 45 -2.91 -5.64 10.93
CA CYS A 45 -3.08 -4.21 10.75
C CYS A 45 -2.89 -3.85 9.28
N PHE A 46 -3.57 -2.79 8.83
CA PHE A 46 -3.23 -2.16 7.56
C PHE A 46 -1.97 -1.32 7.76
N CYS A 47 -0.90 -1.65 7.05
CA CYS A 47 0.33 -0.88 7.02
C CYS A 47 0.65 -0.52 5.57
N SER A 48 1.02 0.72 5.34
CA SER A 48 1.56 1.13 4.04
C SER A 48 2.84 1.92 4.24
N GLN A 49 3.88 1.58 3.51
CA GLN A 49 5.12 2.35 3.47
C GLN A 49 5.31 2.91 2.07
N ILE A 50 5.62 4.20 1.97
CA ILE A 50 6.00 4.84 0.70
C ILE A 50 7.43 5.34 0.83
N ARG A 51 8.26 5.02 -0.16
CA ARG A 51 9.61 5.57 -0.30
C ARG A 51 9.73 6.28 -1.64
N LEU A 52 10.29 7.48 -1.61
CA LEU A 52 10.64 8.24 -2.79
C LEU A 52 12.15 8.39 -2.84
N MET A 53 12.75 8.10 -3.98
CA MET A 53 14.18 8.28 -4.21
C MET A 53 14.42 9.12 -5.45
N LYS A 54 15.35 10.07 -5.36
CA LYS A 54 15.85 10.85 -6.49
C LYS A 54 16.95 10.07 -7.20
N LEU A 55 16.81 9.88 -8.50
CA LEU A 55 17.78 9.20 -9.35
C LEU A 55 18.67 10.22 -10.10
N PRO A 56 19.90 9.85 -10.50
CA PRO A 56 20.50 8.50 -10.43
C PRO A 56 21.12 8.15 -9.07
N GLU A 57 21.29 9.14 -8.19
CA GLU A 57 22.05 9.00 -6.93
C GLU A 57 21.35 8.10 -5.88
N ARG A 58 20.09 7.71 -6.14
CA ARG A 58 19.22 6.95 -5.21
C ARG A 58 19.13 7.63 -3.84
N MET A 59 19.07 8.96 -3.85
CA MET A 59 18.96 9.74 -2.63
C MET A 59 17.53 9.63 -2.08
N PRO A 60 17.31 9.09 -0.87
CA PRO A 60 15.98 9.02 -0.29
C PRO A 60 15.48 10.43 0.01
N VAL A 61 14.25 10.72 -0.43
CA VAL A 61 13.60 12.01 -0.23
C VAL A 61 12.49 11.85 0.80
N PRO A 62 12.49 12.64 1.89
CA PRO A 62 11.43 12.59 2.88
C PRO A 62 10.13 13.05 2.24
N LEU A 63 9.10 12.22 2.38
CA LEU A 63 7.75 12.59 1.98
C LEU A 63 7.07 13.37 3.13
N PRO A 64 6.35 14.46 2.84
CA PRO A 64 5.69 15.24 3.87
C PRO A 64 4.51 14.49 4.49
N ALA A 65 4.43 14.48 5.82
CA ALA A 65 3.48 13.69 6.61
C ALA A 65 1.99 13.92 6.28
N ASN A 66 1.66 15.04 5.61
CA ASN A 66 0.32 15.41 5.17
C ASN A 66 -0.03 14.94 3.76
N LEU A 67 0.82 14.17 3.08
CA LEU A 67 0.42 13.49 1.85
C LEU A 67 -0.68 12.46 2.18
N PRO A 68 -1.70 12.31 1.32
CA PRO A 68 -2.71 11.27 1.46
C PRO A 68 -2.05 9.91 1.16
N TYR A 69 -1.40 9.34 2.17
CA TYR A 69 -0.86 8.00 2.09
C TYR A 69 -1.99 6.99 2.09
N LEU A 70 -1.64 5.80 1.60
CA LEU A 70 -2.45 4.59 1.70
C LEU A 70 -2.93 4.33 3.14
N GLU A 71 -2.28 4.91 4.17
CA GLU A 71 -2.66 4.87 5.60
C GLU A 71 -4.15 5.13 5.87
N VAL A 72 -4.83 5.90 5.02
CA VAL A 72 -6.26 6.21 5.16
C VAL A 72 -7.11 5.31 4.26
N VAL A 73 -6.91 3.99 4.28
CA VAL A 73 -8.01 3.09 3.91
C VAL A 73 -9.09 3.23 4.98
N PRO A 74 -10.29 3.74 4.64
CA PRO A 74 -11.39 3.91 5.59
C PRO A 74 -11.64 2.62 6.36
N ARG A 75 -11.84 2.74 7.68
CA ARG A 75 -11.98 1.58 8.58
C ARG A 75 -13.04 0.59 8.09
N ASN A 76 -14.16 1.10 7.58
CA ASN A 76 -15.24 0.32 6.99
C ASN A 76 -14.83 -0.48 5.75
N LEU A 77 -13.96 0.06 4.88
CA LEU A 77 -13.42 -0.69 3.74
C LEU A 77 -12.45 -1.79 4.19
N ARG A 78 -11.71 -1.54 5.27
CA ARG A 78 -10.73 -2.47 5.85
C ARG A 78 -11.42 -3.66 6.53
N GLU A 79 -12.43 -3.39 7.35
CA GLU A 79 -13.25 -4.42 8.01
C GLU A 79 -13.98 -5.27 6.97
N ALA A 80 -14.64 -4.63 6.00
CA ALA A 80 -15.39 -5.36 4.99
C ALA A 80 -14.51 -6.18 4.02
N ALA A 81 -13.29 -5.71 3.77
CA ALA A 81 -12.25 -6.45 3.04
C ALA A 81 -11.78 -7.71 3.76
N LEU A 82 -11.56 -7.62 5.08
CA LEU A 82 -11.11 -8.74 5.90
C LEU A 82 -12.22 -9.80 6.09
N ASP A 83 -13.50 -9.39 6.03
CA ASP A 83 -14.66 -10.28 6.04
C ASP A 83 -14.85 -11.09 4.74
N GLY A 84 -13.98 -10.92 3.73
CA GLY A 84 -14.03 -11.66 2.46
C GLY A 84 -15.14 -11.21 1.51
N ASN A 85 -15.88 -10.14 1.85
CA ASN A 85 -16.98 -9.62 1.04
C ASN A 85 -16.54 -8.67 -0.08
N TYR A 86 -15.24 -8.30 -0.13
CA TYR A 86 -14.69 -7.33 -1.09
C TYR A 86 -13.37 -7.82 -1.69
N ASP A 87 -13.13 -7.45 -2.96
CA ASP A 87 -11.87 -7.70 -3.66
C ASP A 87 -10.78 -6.75 -3.11
N LEU A 88 -10.10 -7.22 -2.07
CA LEU A 88 -8.93 -6.59 -1.45
C LEU A 88 -7.88 -6.15 -2.47
N PRO A 89 -7.44 -7.01 -3.42
CA PRO A 89 -6.56 -6.61 -4.50
C PRO A 89 -7.07 -5.44 -5.35
N ALA A 90 -8.37 -5.36 -5.64
CA ALA A 90 -8.94 -4.24 -6.39
C ALA A 90 -8.92 -2.93 -5.61
N ILE A 91 -9.32 -2.95 -4.33
CA ILE A 91 -9.27 -1.77 -3.44
C ILE A 91 -7.84 -1.27 -3.30
N THR A 92 -6.89 -2.19 -3.08
CA THR A 92 -5.47 -1.85 -2.93
C THR A 92 -4.93 -1.17 -4.18
N ARG A 93 -5.25 -1.71 -5.37
CA ARG A 93 -4.84 -1.13 -6.65
C ARG A 93 -5.41 0.28 -6.85
N TYR A 94 -6.68 0.50 -6.50
CA TYR A 94 -7.29 1.82 -6.58
C TYR A 94 -6.59 2.84 -5.66
N CYS A 95 -6.37 2.48 -4.39
CA CYS A 95 -5.68 3.34 -3.43
C CYS A 95 -4.22 3.61 -3.83
N LEU A 96 -3.52 2.59 -4.35
CA LEU A 96 -2.17 2.72 -4.89
C LEU A 96 -2.12 3.71 -6.05
N GLN A 97 -3.02 3.59 -7.03
CA GLN A 97 -3.08 4.52 -8.17
C GLN A 97 -3.27 5.97 -7.70
N ARG A 98 -4.14 6.20 -6.71
CA ARG A 98 -4.35 7.54 -6.14
C ARG A 98 -3.09 8.08 -5.46
N CYS A 99 -2.40 7.25 -4.67
CA CYS A 99 -1.13 7.61 -4.04
C CYS A 99 -0.06 7.98 -5.08
N LEU A 100 0.11 7.16 -6.12
CA LEU A 100 1.10 7.41 -7.17
C LEU A 100 0.85 8.73 -7.89
N VAL A 101 -0.41 9.04 -8.22
CA VAL A 101 -0.76 10.34 -8.82
C VAL A 101 -0.33 11.48 -7.92
N THR A 102 -0.62 11.42 -6.61
CA THR A 102 -0.24 12.49 -5.70
C THR A 102 1.27 12.62 -5.51
N ILE A 103 2.02 11.51 -5.50
CA ILE A 103 3.49 11.54 -5.43
C ILE A 103 4.08 12.15 -6.70
N ARG A 104 3.54 11.81 -7.87
CA ARG A 104 3.95 12.41 -9.15
C ARG A 104 3.70 13.92 -9.16
N GLU A 105 2.51 14.35 -8.77
CA GLU A 105 2.18 15.78 -8.64
C GLU A 105 3.11 16.49 -7.63
N TYR A 106 3.49 15.81 -6.55
CA TYR A 106 4.43 16.33 -5.57
C TYR A 106 5.83 16.52 -6.16
N VAL A 107 6.40 15.51 -6.83
CA VAL A 107 7.73 15.65 -7.44
C VAL A 107 7.75 16.65 -8.60
N GLU A 108 6.66 16.77 -9.35
CA GLU A 108 6.54 17.78 -10.41
C GLU A 108 6.49 19.19 -9.85
N ARG A 109 5.83 19.40 -8.70
CA ARG A 109 5.74 20.73 -8.07
C ARG A 109 6.96 21.13 -7.27
N PHE A 110 7.58 20.17 -6.57
CA PHE A 110 8.59 20.45 -5.56
C PHE A 110 9.95 19.85 -5.88
N GLY A 111 10.09 19.11 -6.99
CA GLY A 111 11.33 18.42 -7.37
C GLY A 111 12.56 19.32 -7.51
N ASP A 112 12.39 20.63 -7.69
CA ASP A 112 13.47 21.63 -7.70
C ASP A 112 14.08 21.88 -6.33
N THR A 113 13.28 21.67 -5.30
CA THR A 113 13.63 21.94 -3.90
C THR A 113 14.03 20.70 -3.13
N LEU A 114 13.89 19.52 -3.75
CA LEU A 114 14.18 18.18 -3.21
C LEU A 114 15.48 17.63 -3.79
#